data_AF-A0A089PE92-F1
#
_entry.id   AF-A0A089PE92-F1
#
_cell.length_a   1.000
_cell.length_b   1.000
_cell.length_c   1.000
_cell.angle_alpha   90.00
_cell.angle_beta   90.00
_cell.angle_gamma   90.00
#
_symmetry.space_group_name_H-M   'P 1'
#
loop_
_entity.id
_entity.type
_entity.pdbx_description
1 polymer ?
#
loop_
_entity_poly.entity_id
_entity_poly.type
_entity_poly.pdbx_seq_one_letter_code
_entity_poly.pdbx_strand_id
1 'polypeptide(L)'
;MQKTKFSELLDSLVIIFNPIISDTWGKRSVLLLSLLLGFYFTNSFLSFLLDKSFNTIFLAIIILLIMELVIRSYLISKTSIPVTIINNIRIGSTYALILEAYKLGS
;
A
#
# COMPACT_ATOMS: atom_id res chain seq x y z
N MET A 1 -19.28 18.39 34.46
CA MET A 1 -19.37 16.97 34.08
C MET A 1 -18.34 16.19 34.86
N GLN A 2 -18.74 15.12 35.55
CA GLN A 2 -17.85 14.33 36.40
C GLN A 2 -16.87 13.54 35.52
N LYS A 3 -15.56 13.70 35.74
CA LYS A 3 -14.54 12.89 35.05
C LYS A 3 -14.68 11.44 35.51
N THR A 4 -15.16 10.59 34.63
CA THR A 4 -15.25 9.15 34.85
C THR A 4 -14.16 8.47 34.02
N LYS A 5 -13.73 7.27 34.40
CA LYS A 5 -12.77 6.49 33.59
C LYS A 5 -13.27 6.28 32.14
N PHE A 6 -14.59 6.27 31.94
CA PHE A 6 -15.20 6.21 30.63
C PHE A 6 -15.01 7.51 29.82
N SER A 7 -15.13 8.69 30.44
CA SER A 7 -14.87 9.96 29.74
C SER A 7 -13.41 10.10 29.33
N GLU A 8 -12.46 9.59 30.13
CA GLU A 8 -11.03 9.60 29.76
C GLU A 8 -10.72 8.69 28.56
N LEU A 9 -11.39 7.53 28.47
CA LEU A 9 -11.32 6.65 27.30
C LEU A 9 -11.93 7.32 26.06
N LEU A 10 -13.08 7.97 26.23
CA LEU A 10 -13.76 8.71 25.16
C LEU A 10 -12.90 9.86 24.63
N ASP A 11 -12.33 10.67 25.53
CA ASP A 11 -11.46 11.78 25.17
C ASP A 11 -10.20 11.29 24.43
N SER A 12 -9.62 10.17 24.88
CA SER A 12 -8.46 9.55 24.21
C SER A 12 -8.79 9.04 22.81
N LEU A 13 -9.96 8.43 22.63
CA LEU A 13 -10.44 8.00 21.30
C LEU A 13 -10.66 9.21 20.39
N VAL A 14 -11.32 10.25 20.90
CA VAL A 14 -11.58 11.48 20.12
C VAL A 14 -10.27 12.13 19.68
N ILE A 15 -9.24 12.19 20.54
CA ILE A 15 -7.93 12.74 20.17
C ILE A 15 -7.24 11.93 19.08
N ILE A 16 -7.41 10.60 19.04
CA ILE A 16 -6.86 9.73 17.97
C ILE A 16 -7.63 9.91 16.67
N PHE A 17 -8.95 10.05 16.72
CA PHE A 17 -9.80 10.20 15.53
C PHE A 17 -9.82 11.62 14.97
N ASN A 18 -9.61 12.66 15.79
CA ASN A 18 -9.59 14.05 15.34
C ASN A 18 -8.57 14.33 14.21
N PRO A 19 -7.29 13.88 14.26
CA PRO A 19 -6.37 14.01 13.14
C PRO A 19 -6.79 13.15 11.94
N ILE A 20 -7.54 12.05 12.16
CA ILE A 20 -8.15 11.19 11.14
C ILE A 20 -9.42 11.81 10.52
N ILE A 21 -9.92 12.96 10.99
CA ILE A 21 -10.99 13.71 10.31
C ILE A 21 -10.49 15.09 9.82
N SER A 22 -9.54 15.72 10.52
CA SER A 22 -9.08 17.09 10.26
C SER A 22 -8.03 17.24 9.15
N ASP A 23 -7.36 16.16 8.74
CA ASP A 23 -6.42 16.24 7.61
C ASP A 23 -7.14 16.57 6.29
N THR A 24 -6.41 17.08 5.31
CA THR A 24 -7.02 17.58 4.07
C THR A 24 -7.59 16.41 3.27
N TRP A 25 -8.92 16.34 3.13
CA TRP A 25 -9.64 15.29 2.39
C TRP A 25 -8.99 14.95 1.03
N GLY A 26 -8.53 15.97 0.30
CA GLY A 26 -7.84 15.79 -0.98
C GLY A 26 -6.52 15.00 -0.87
N LYS A 27 -5.70 15.23 0.15
CA LYS A 27 -4.44 14.50 0.35
C LYS A 27 -4.72 13.02 0.62
N ARG A 28 -5.74 12.72 1.43
CA ARG A 28 -6.11 11.33 1.73
C ARG A 28 -6.66 10.60 0.52
N SER A 29 -7.52 11.25 -0.25
CA SER A 29 -8.03 10.65 -1.48
C SER A 29 -6.89 10.30 -2.43
N VAL A 30 -5.91 11.21 -2.61
CA VAL A 30 -4.73 10.94 -3.44
C VAL A 30 -3.90 9.78 -2.88
N LEU A 31 -3.69 9.72 -1.57
CA LEU A 31 -2.95 8.63 -0.91
C LEU A 31 -3.68 7.28 -1.05
N LEU A 32 -5.00 7.25 -0.90
CA LEU A 32 -5.80 6.04 -1.11
C LEU A 32 -5.78 5.61 -2.57
N LEU A 33 -6.04 6.53 -3.50
CA LEU A 33 -5.99 6.28 -4.95
C LEU A 33 -4.63 5.72 -5.36
N SER A 34 -3.55 6.30 -4.85
CA SER A 34 -2.19 5.84 -5.04
C SER A 34 -1.99 4.38 -4.60
N LEU A 35 -2.49 4.02 -3.42
CA LEU A 35 -2.44 2.63 -2.93
C LEU A 35 -3.24 1.66 -3.81
N LEU A 36 -4.48 2.05 -4.15
CA LEU A 36 -5.37 1.28 -5.01
C LEU A 36 -4.80 1.10 -6.42
N LEU A 37 -4.17 2.15 -6.96
CA LEU A 37 -3.50 2.10 -8.26
C LEU A 37 -2.34 1.11 -8.26
N GLY A 38 -1.50 1.12 -7.23
CA GLY A 38 -0.40 0.16 -7.11
C GLY A 38 -0.89 -1.28 -7.06
N PHE A 39 -1.95 -1.54 -6.28
CA PHE A 39 -2.58 -2.86 -6.21
C PHE A 39 -3.15 -3.32 -7.54
N TYR A 40 -3.93 -2.46 -8.21
CA TYR A 40 -4.59 -2.79 -9.48
C TYR A 40 -3.56 -3.04 -10.58
N PHE A 41 -2.58 -2.13 -10.73
CA PHE A 41 -1.55 -2.23 -11.75
C PHE A 41 -0.77 -3.54 -11.64
N THR A 42 -0.36 -3.90 -10.43
CA THR A 42 0.39 -5.13 -10.19
C THR A 42 -0.43 -6.38 -10.45
N ASN A 43 -1.70 -6.42 -10.03
CA ASN A 43 -2.59 -7.55 -10.36
C ASN A 43 -2.78 -7.71 -11.87
N SER A 44 -3.10 -6.64 -12.59
CA SER A 44 -3.26 -6.71 -14.05
C SER A 44 -1.99 -7.18 -14.75
N PHE A 45 -0.83 -6.72 -14.28
CA PHE A 45 0.47 -7.16 -14.81
C PHE A 45 0.73 -8.65 -14.55
N LEU A 46 0.50 -9.11 -13.30
CA LEU A 46 0.62 -10.52 -12.94
C LEU A 46 -0.32 -11.41 -13.76
N SER A 47 -1.60 -11.04 -13.87
CA SER A 47 -2.57 -11.78 -14.67
C SER A 47 -2.14 -11.90 -16.13
N PHE A 48 -1.63 -10.81 -16.73
CA PHE A 48 -1.11 -10.85 -18.10
C PHE A 48 0.10 -11.76 -18.25
N LEU A 49 1.01 -11.78 -17.27
CA LEU A 49 2.18 -12.65 -17.31
C LEU A 49 1.84 -14.13 -17.12
N LEU A 50 0.87 -14.43 -16.25
CA LEU A 50 0.42 -15.79 -15.97
C LEU A 50 -0.33 -16.40 -17.16
N ASP A 51 -1.25 -15.63 -17.76
CA ASP A 51 -2.06 -16.08 -18.90
C ASP A 51 -1.20 -16.41 -20.13
N LYS A 52 -0.07 -15.71 -20.28
CA LYS A 52 0.82 -15.89 -21.43
C LYS A 52 1.75 -17.10 -21.33
N SER A 53 1.73 -17.86 -20.23
CA SER A 53 2.50 -19.11 -20.07
C SER A 53 4.00 -18.98 -20.42
N PHE A 54 4.63 -17.85 -20.09
CA PHE A 54 6.07 -17.69 -20.27
C PHE A 54 6.84 -18.66 -19.37
N ASN A 55 8.06 -19.01 -19.80
CA ASN A 55 8.98 -19.84 -19.03
C ASN A 55 9.08 -19.33 -17.58
N THR A 56 8.80 -20.20 -16.60
CA THR A 56 8.65 -19.86 -15.17
C THR A 56 9.86 -19.12 -14.60
N ILE A 57 11.05 -19.36 -15.16
CA ILE A 57 12.30 -18.67 -14.82
C ILE A 57 12.25 -17.17 -15.15
N PHE A 58 11.73 -16.80 -16.33
CA PHE A 58 11.60 -15.39 -16.72
C PHE A 58 10.57 -14.66 -15.86
N LEU A 59 9.48 -15.35 -15.50
CA LEU A 59 8.48 -14.83 -14.58
C LEU A 59 9.07 -14.54 -13.20
N ALA A 60 9.84 -15.48 -12.65
CA ALA A 60 10.51 -15.32 -11.35
C ALA A 60 11.50 -14.13 -11.34
N ILE A 61 12.29 -13.96 -12.40
CA ILE A 61 13.22 -12.82 -12.54
C ILE A 61 12.48 -11.48 -12.58
N ILE A 62 11.37 -11.41 -13.31
CA ILE A 62 10.54 -10.19 -13.39
C ILE A 62 9.93 -9.84 -12.03
N ILE A 63 9.40 -10.84 -11.32
CA ILE A 63 8.85 -10.65 -9.97
C ILE A 63 9.95 -10.17 -9.00
N LEU A 64 11.13 -10.79 -9.05
CA LEU A 64 12.29 -10.39 -8.24
C LEU A 64 12.69 -8.93 -8.52
N LEU A 65 12.74 -8.54 -9.80
CA LEU A 65 13.11 -7.19 -10.22
C LEU A 65 12.07 -6.15 -9.77
N ILE A 66 10.77 -6.48 -9.84
CA ILE A 66 9.71 -5.62 -9.30
C ILE A 66 9.86 -5.47 -7.78
N MET A 67 10.12 -6.57 -7.05
CA MET A 67 10.35 -6.53 -5.60
C MET A 67 11.56 -5.69 -5.22
N GLU A 68 12.67 -5.81 -5.96
CA GLU A 68 13.88 -5.00 -5.80
C GLU A 68 13.57 -3.50 -6.00
N LEU A 69 12.84 -3.15 -7.06
CA LEU A 69 12.44 -1.76 -7.35
C LEU A 69 11.55 -1.17 -6.24
N VAL A 70 10.59 -1.97 -5.77
CA VAL A 70 9.71 -1.66 -4.65
C VAL A 70 10.55 -1.34 -3.40
N ILE A 71 11.45 -2.25 -2.99
CA ILE A 71 12.28 -2.08 -1.79
C ILE A 71 13.22 -0.87 -1.94
N ARG A 72 13.86 -0.70 -3.10
CA ARG A 72 14.82 0.38 -3.34
C ARG A 72 14.17 1.76 -3.35
N SER A 73 12.88 1.85 -3.72
CA SER A 73 12.08 3.07 -3.63
C SER A 73 11.91 3.56 -2.18
N TYR A 74 12.04 2.69 -1.16
CA TYR A 74 11.96 3.06 0.26
C TYR A 74 13.09 3.98 0.74
N LEU A 75 14.26 3.92 0.10
CA LEU A 75 15.46 4.65 0.54
C LEU A 75 15.40 6.16 0.23
N ILE A 76 14.35 6.62 -0.46
CA ILE A 76 14.15 8.03 -0.81
C ILE A 76 13.46 8.78 0.35
N SER A 77 13.97 9.99 0.64
CA SER A 77 13.77 10.74 1.89
C SER A 77 12.31 10.97 2.32
N LYS A 78 12.09 10.93 3.63
CA LYS A 78 10.78 10.81 4.32
C LYS A 78 9.81 12.00 4.23
N THR A 79 10.11 13.10 3.54
CA THR A 79 9.42 14.39 3.84
C THR A 79 8.58 15.00 2.71
N SER A 80 8.51 14.39 1.51
CA SER A 80 7.75 14.99 0.40
C SER A 80 6.49 14.18 0.02
N ILE A 81 5.40 14.91 -0.29
CA ILE A 81 4.12 14.35 -0.77
C ILE A 81 4.30 13.33 -1.92
N PRO A 82 5.11 13.59 -2.97
CA PRO A 82 5.31 12.59 -4.04
C PRO A 82 5.96 11.30 -3.53
N VAL A 83 6.83 11.36 -2.52
CA VAL A 83 7.43 10.16 -1.92
C VAL A 83 6.39 9.36 -1.15
N THR A 84 5.46 10.01 -0.45
CA THR A 84 4.35 9.31 0.22
C THR A 84 3.42 8.63 -0.79
N ILE A 85 3.17 9.24 -1.95
CA ILE A 85 2.41 8.65 -3.06
C ILE A 85 3.15 7.42 -3.62
N ILE A 86 4.44 7.52 -3.88
CA ILE A 86 5.23 6.39 -4.39
C ILE A 86 5.26 5.24 -3.36
N ASN A 87 5.36 5.56 -2.08
CA ASN A 87 5.29 4.58 -0.99
C ASN A 87 3.93 3.89 -0.91
N ASN A 88 2.83 4.61 -1.11
CA ASN A 88 1.50 4.00 -1.10
C ASN A 88 1.28 3.09 -2.31
N ILE A 89 1.70 3.50 -3.50
CA ILE A 89 1.71 2.63 -4.70
C ILE A 89 2.48 1.35 -4.39
N ARG A 90 3.68 1.49 -3.81
CA ARG A 90 4.53 0.36 -3.43
C ARG A 90 3.79 -0.62 -2.51
N ILE A 91 3.17 -0.12 -1.43
CA ILE A 91 2.44 -0.95 -0.47
C ILE A 91 1.32 -1.75 -1.18
N GLY A 92 0.56 -1.09 -2.05
CA GLY A 92 -0.47 -1.74 -2.86
C GLY A 92 0.10 -2.84 -3.77
N SER A 93 1.20 -2.55 -4.44
CA SER A 93 1.89 -3.51 -5.32
C SER A 93 2.47 -4.71 -4.57
N THR A 94 3.13 -4.51 -3.42
CA THR A 94 3.65 -5.61 -2.59
C THR A 94 2.54 -6.51 -2.10
N TYR A 95 1.42 -5.93 -1.65
CA TYR A 95 0.27 -6.71 -1.22
C TYR A 95 -0.32 -7.56 -2.34
N ALA A 96 -0.48 -6.99 -3.54
CA ALA A 96 -0.94 -7.73 -4.73
C ALA A 96 -0.01 -8.90 -5.07
N LEU A 97 1.31 -8.69 -5.04
CA LEU A 97 2.30 -9.72 -5.31
C LEU A 97 2.24 -10.88 -4.31
N ILE A 98 2.17 -10.58 -3.01
CA ILE A 98 2.09 -11.61 -1.96
C ILE A 98 0.79 -12.40 -2.13
N LEU A 99 -0.32 -11.72 -2.40
CA LEU A 99 -1.62 -12.35 -2.60
C LEU A 99 -1.58 -13.31 -3.80
N GLU A 100 -0.96 -12.92 -4.90
CA GLU A 100 -0.85 -13.77 -6.09
C GLU A 100 0.11 -14.94 -5.87
N ALA A 101 1.25 -14.71 -5.20
CA ALA A 101 2.18 -15.77 -4.82
C ALA A 101 1.51 -16.80 -3.90
N TYR A 102 0.65 -16.36 -2.97
CA TYR A 102 -0.15 -17.25 -2.13
C TYR A 102 -1.10 -18.12 -2.96
N LYS A 103 -1.81 -17.55 -3.93
CA LYS A 103 -2.71 -18.31 -4.82
C LYS A 103 -1.98 -19.35 -5.67
N LEU A 104 -0.75 -19.07 -6.09
CA LEU A 104 0.06 -19.99 -6.89
C LEU A 104 0.67 -21.13 -6.06
N GLY A 105 0.79 -20.94 -4.74
CA GLY A 105 1.36 -21.93 -3.83
C GLY A 105 0.33 -22.87 -3.18
N SER A 106 -0.97 -22.55 -3.26
CA SER A 106 -2.10 -23.39 -2.78
C SER A 106 -2.65 -24.27 -3.89
#